data_AF-A0A640T5W6-F1
#
_entry.id   AF-A0A640T5W6-F1
#
_cell.length_a   1.000
_cell.length_b   1.000
_cell.length_c   1.000
_cell.angle_alpha   90.00
_cell.angle_beta   90.00
_cell.angle_gamma   90.00
#
_symmetry.space_group_name_H-M   'P 1'
#
loop_
_entity.id
_entity.type
_entity.pdbx_description
1 polymer ?
#
loop_
_entity_poly.entity_id
_entity_poly.type
_entity_poly.pdbx_seq_one_letter_code
_entity_poly.pdbx_strand_id
1 'polypeptide(L)'
;MGHVTQDSWDAHYGEGRSFRPLDDAEVTLLRELVPAPPGGGHALDVGCGLGELARHLATAGYTVDALDHASAALGIAEQTPPESGTVRFVRCDIERDSLDALHSSYELIAFRLSYAFIGDRTRVLRRLRERLSPGGAVVVITPVAEAVPADRGGIALDEEEIALLSAGWHTAERHDAAGLAFLVLRDPVSGPVAYRGKGRPSPHALTGAGVVVTDEAGHVLLGRSRKGTWELPGGKNDGGESFVEAAVRELEEETGLTARAADARVLAILMDAVDGMPRVTAAVRVVGFCGEPAVREPELIHRWEWHDIADLPTFAADLFTPSAHVLNVVWPGLLPDLPPVHRYPLA
;
A
#
# COMPACT_ATOMS: atom_id res chain seq x y z
N MET A 1 0.53 6.72 -20.55
CA MET A 1 0.69 6.42 -21.99
C MET A 1 -0.19 5.24 -22.33
N GLY A 2 -0.91 5.27 -23.46
CA GLY A 2 -1.85 4.22 -23.83
C GLY A 2 -1.13 2.90 -24.13
N HIS A 3 -1.76 1.79 -23.73
CA HIS A 3 -1.31 0.42 -24.02
C HIS A 3 -1.18 0.27 -25.54
N VAL A 4 0.03 -0.05 -26.04
CA VAL A 4 0.22 -0.36 -27.46
C VAL A 4 -0.53 -1.66 -27.74
N THR A 5 -1.40 -1.66 -28.75
CA THR A 5 -2.23 -2.82 -29.09
C THR A 5 -1.44 -3.83 -29.92
N GLN A 6 -1.90 -5.08 -29.94
CA GLN A 6 -1.33 -6.12 -30.81
C GLN A 6 -1.25 -5.66 -32.28
N ASP A 7 -2.34 -5.12 -32.82
CA ASP A 7 -2.40 -4.65 -34.21
C ASP A 7 -1.33 -3.59 -34.51
N SER A 8 -0.99 -2.74 -33.54
CA SER A 8 0.08 -1.75 -33.69
C SER A 8 1.46 -2.40 -33.77
N TRP A 9 1.69 -3.49 -33.03
CA TRP A 9 2.95 -4.22 -33.10
C TRP A 9 3.04 -5.10 -34.34
N ASP A 10 1.95 -5.78 -34.73
CA ASP A 10 1.90 -6.56 -35.97
C ASP A 10 2.14 -5.65 -37.19
N ALA A 11 1.58 -4.44 -37.22
CA ALA A 11 1.86 -3.44 -38.26
C ALA A 11 3.33 -2.97 -38.23
N HIS A 12 3.89 -2.71 -37.04
CA HIS A 12 5.29 -2.30 -36.90
C HIS A 12 6.24 -3.30 -37.57
N TYR A 13 6.11 -4.59 -37.22
CA TYR A 13 6.96 -5.64 -37.78
C TYR A 13 6.60 -5.99 -39.24
N GLY A 14 5.32 -5.92 -39.62
CA GLY A 14 4.88 -6.15 -41.00
C GLY A 14 5.43 -5.12 -42.00
N GLU A 15 5.73 -3.90 -41.54
CA GLU A 15 6.41 -2.86 -42.32
C GLU A 15 7.94 -3.03 -42.37
N GLY A 16 8.49 -4.10 -41.76
CA GLY A 16 9.92 -4.37 -41.69
C GLY A 16 10.67 -3.50 -40.69
N ARG A 17 9.98 -2.81 -39.77
CA ARG A 17 10.63 -2.05 -38.69
C ARG A 17 11.14 -3.02 -37.63
N SER A 18 12.32 -2.70 -37.08
CA SER A 18 12.96 -3.46 -36.01
C SER A 18 13.63 -2.52 -35.03
N PHE A 19 14.06 -3.09 -33.90
CA PHE A 19 14.92 -2.39 -32.94
C PHE A 19 16.39 -2.55 -33.32
N ARG A 20 17.28 -1.87 -32.57
CA ARG A 20 18.73 -2.00 -32.77
C ARG A 20 19.18 -3.47 -32.59
N PRO A 21 20.10 -3.95 -33.44
CA PRO A 21 20.66 -5.29 -33.27
C PRO A 21 21.29 -5.48 -31.90
N LEU A 22 21.34 -6.72 -31.43
CA LEU A 22 22.14 -7.09 -30.25
C LEU A 22 23.62 -6.78 -30.51
N ASP A 23 24.25 -6.01 -29.63
CA ASP A 23 25.65 -5.60 -29.78
C ASP A 23 26.62 -6.35 -28.86
N ASP A 24 27.92 -6.17 -29.14
CA ASP A 24 29.02 -6.82 -28.41
C ASP A 24 29.11 -6.41 -26.93
N ALA A 25 28.68 -5.20 -26.56
CA ALA A 25 28.70 -4.73 -25.18
C ALA A 25 27.59 -5.42 -24.36
N GLU A 26 26.38 -5.51 -24.91
CA GLU A 26 25.27 -6.28 -24.35
C GLU A 26 25.66 -7.76 -24.20
N VAL A 27 26.23 -8.37 -25.25
CA VAL A 27 26.69 -9.77 -25.25
C VAL A 27 27.76 -10.02 -24.18
N THR A 28 28.71 -9.11 -24.04
CA THR A 28 29.79 -9.22 -23.04
C THR A 28 29.21 -9.21 -21.64
N LEU A 29 28.32 -8.26 -21.33
CA LEU A 29 27.67 -8.17 -20.02
C LEU A 29 26.76 -9.36 -19.72
N LEU A 30 25.99 -9.86 -20.71
CA LEU A 30 25.18 -11.07 -20.55
C LEU A 30 26.04 -12.27 -20.17
N ARG A 31 27.17 -12.47 -20.87
CA ARG A 31 28.10 -13.57 -20.61
C ARG A 31 28.76 -13.47 -19.24
N GLU A 32 29.11 -12.26 -18.79
CA GLU A 32 29.85 -12.06 -17.54
C GLU A 32 28.95 -12.03 -16.31
N LEU A 33 27.78 -11.40 -16.40
CA LEU A 33 26.92 -11.13 -15.24
C LEU A 33 25.82 -12.18 -15.07
N VAL A 34 25.36 -12.81 -16.15
CA VAL A 34 24.29 -13.82 -16.14
C VAL A 34 24.62 -15.05 -17.01
N PRO A 35 25.78 -15.70 -16.81
CA PRO A 35 26.14 -16.90 -17.56
C PRO A 35 25.16 -18.04 -17.27
N ALA A 36 24.93 -18.91 -18.26
CA ALA A 36 24.15 -20.12 -18.06
C ALA A 36 24.81 -21.00 -16.97
N PRO A 37 24.02 -21.61 -16.07
CA PRO A 37 24.53 -22.53 -15.06
C PRO A 37 25.29 -23.71 -15.69
N PRO A 38 26.25 -24.31 -14.96
CA PRO A 38 26.87 -25.57 -15.38
C PRO A 38 25.80 -26.65 -15.58
N GLY A 39 25.72 -27.21 -16.79
CA GLY A 39 24.69 -28.19 -17.16
C GLY A 39 23.47 -27.60 -17.87
N GLY A 40 23.46 -26.28 -18.10
CA GLY A 40 22.37 -25.56 -18.75
C GLY A 40 21.37 -24.98 -17.74
N GLY A 41 20.59 -24.01 -18.19
CA GLY A 41 19.53 -23.39 -17.39
C GLY A 41 18.38 -22.91 -18.27
N HIS A 42 17.36 -22.33 -17.68
CA HIS A 42 16.20 -21.80 -18.39
C HIS A 42 16.19 -20.27 -18.35
N ALA A 43 15.94 -19.68 -19.52
CA ALA A 43 15.76 -18.24 -19.66
C ALA A 43 14.39 -17.90 -20.22
N LEU A 44 13.85 -16.75 -19.80
CA LEU A 44 12.65 -16.14 -20.34
C LEU A 44 13.01 -14.82 -21.01
N ASP A 45 12.76 -14.68 -22.31
CA ASP A 45 12.92 -13.43 -23.06
C ASP A 45 11.54 -12.78 -23.26
N VAL A 46 11.26 -11.70 -22.55
CA VAL A 46 9.93 -11.05 -22.53
C VAL A 46 9.90 -9.89 -23.51
N GLY A 47 9.02 -9.96 -24.51
CA GLY A 47 8.99 -9.04 -25.64
C GLY A 47 10.14 -9.30 -26.59
N CYS A 48 10.30 -10.56 -27.01
CA CYS A 48 11.47 -11.04 -27.74
C CYS A 48 11.60 -10.47 -29.16
N GLY A 49 10.52 -9.90 -29.72
CA GLY A 49 10.48 -9.38 -31.07
C GLY A 49 10.92 -10.43 -32.09
N LEU A 50 11.99 -10.12 -32.84
CA LEU A 50 12.55 -11.01 -33.87
C LEU A 50 13.47 -12.11 -33.30
N GLY A 51 13.61 -12.22 -31.97
CA GLY A 51 14.25 -13.34 -31.28
C GLY A 51 15.78 -13.29 -31.20
N GLU A 52 16.41 -12.13 -31.44
CA GLU A 52 17.89 -12.02 -31.42
C GLU A 52 18.48 -12.37 -30.04
N LEU A 53 17.94 -11.81 -28.96
CA LEU A 53 18.39 -12.13 -27.61
C LEU A 53 18.11 -13.59 -27.27
N ALA A 54 16.89 -14.09 -27.53
CA ALA A 54 16.56 -15.49 -27.31
C ALA A 54 17.53 -16.47 -27.99
N ARG A 55 17.90 -16.23 -29.25
CA ARG A 55 18.89 -17.06 -29.95
C ARG A 55 20.28 -16.97 -29.35
N HIS A 56 20.71 -15.77 -28.95
CA HIS A 56 21.99 -15.59 -28.27
C HIS A 56 22.04 -16.37 -26.94
N LEU A 57 20.99 -16.24 -26.12
CA LEU A 57 20.88 -16.98 -24.86
C LEU A 57 20.87 -18.49 -25.07
N ALA A 58 20.23 -18.98 -26.14
CA ALA A 58 20.27 -20.38 -26.51
C ALA A 58 21.70 -20.88 -26.82
N THR A 59 22.45 -20.11 -27.63
CA THR A 59 23.86 -20.41 -27.90
C THR A 59 24.74 -20.33 -26.65
N ALA A 60 24.38 -19.47 -25.68
CA ALA A 60 25.06 -19.34 -24.40
C ALA A 60 24.76 -20.49 -23.41
N GLY A 61 23.90 -21.44 -23.77
CA GLY A 61 23.60 -22.63 -22.96
C GLY A 61 22.27 -22.57 -22.20
N TYR A 62 21.42 -21.57 -22.44
CA TYR A 62 20.05 -21.56 -21.93
C TYR A 62 19.08 -22.34 -22.83
N THR A 63 18.04 -22.90 -22.23
CA THR A 63 16.80 -23.25 -22.94
C THR A 63 15.82 -22.10 -22.78
N VAL A 64 15.38 -21.50 -23.88
CA VAL A 64 14.71 -20.19 -23.85
C VAL A 64 13.24 -20.30 -24.20
N ASP A 65 12.38 -19.77 -23.33
CA ASP A 65 11.02 -19.38 -23.70
C ASP A 65 11.06 -17.91 -24.15
N ALA A 66 10.68 -17.62 -25.39
CA ALA A 66 10.71 -16.29 -25.99
C ALA A 66 9.29 -15.81 -26.25
N LEU A 67 8.85 -14.78 -25.52
CA LEU A 67 7.47 -14.30 -25.52
C LEU A 67 7.34 -13.03 -26.36
N ASP A 68 6.34 -12.97 -27.22
CA ASP A 68 5.90 -11.70 -27.81
C ASP A 68 4.38 -11.70 -28.01
N HIS A 69 3.78 -10.50 -28.01
CA HIS A 69 2.36 -10.33 -28.31
C HIS A 69 2.12 -10.34 -29.82
N ALA A 70 3.09 -9.85 -30.61
CA ALA A 70 2.99 -9.71 -32.05
C ALA A 70 3.18 -11.05 -32.77
N SER A 71 2.13 -11.53 -33.44
CA SER A 71 2.22 -12.78 -34.21
C SER A 71 3.13 -12.63 -35.42
N ALA A 72 3.20 -11.43 -36.01
CA ALA A 72 4.09 -11.14 -37.14
C ALA A 72 5.58 -11.24 -36.74
N ALA A 73 5.94 -10.78 -35.54
CA ALA A 73 7.31 -10.86 -35.03
C ALA A 73 7.75 -12.31 -34.86
N LEU A 74 6.91 -13.13 -34.22
CA LEU A 74 7.19 -14.54 -33.98
C LEU A 74 7.31 -15.34 -35.29
N GLY A 75 6.43 -15.07 -36.26
CA GLY A 75 6.50 -15.72 -37.57
C GLY A 75 7.79 -15.40 -38.35
N ILE A 76 8.40 -14.24 -38.12
CA ILE A 76 9.73 -13.90 -38.67
C ILE A 76 10.84 -14.55 -37.82
N ALA A 77 10.71 -14.50 -36.49
CA ALA A 77 11.70 -15.05 -35.56
C ALA A 77 11.91 -16.56 -35.77
N GLU A 78 10.85 -17.32 -36.04
CA GLU A 78 10.88 -18.75 -36.30
C GLU A 78 11.60 -19.14 -37.60
N GLN A 79 11.74 -18.22 -38.56
CA GLN A 79 12.44 -18.49 -39.83
C GLN A 79 13.96 -18.57 -39.66
N THR A 80 14.48 -18.04 -38.55
CA THR A 80 15.91 -18.06 -38.23
C THR A 80 16.12 -18.91 -36.98
N PRO A 81 16.53 -20.18 -37.12
CA PRO A 81 16.82 -21.03 -35.96
C PRO A 81 18.06 -20.53 -35.19
N PRO A 82 18.20 -20.86 -33.89
CA PRO A 82 19.44 -20.60 -33.18
C PRO A 82 20.59 -21.44 -33.75
N GLU A 83 21.82 -20.94 -33.66
CA GLU A 83 23.02 -21.69 -34.07
C GLU A 83 23.22 -22.97 -33.24
N SER A 84 22.86 -22.91 -31.95
CA SER A 84 22.84 -24.04 -31.04
C SER A 84 21.84 -23.79 -29.89
N GLY A 85 21.45 -24.85 -29.17
CA GLY A 85 20.50 -24.76 -28.07
C GLY A 85 19.03 -24.85 -28.53
N THR A 86 18.11 -24.35 -27.70
CA THR A 86 16.66 -24.46 -27.95
C THR A 86 15.96 -23.15 -27.61
N VAL A 87 15.17 -22.64 -28.56
CA VAL A 87 14.28 -21.50 -28.37
C VAL A 87 12.86 -21.95 -28.68
N ARG A 88 11.95 -21.69 -27.74
CA ARG A 88 10.51 -21.85 -27.93
C ARG A 88 9.87 -20.47 -28.03
N PHE A 89 9.40 -20.12 -29.22
CA PHE A 89 8.63 -18.90 -29.43
C PHE A 89 7.18 -19.11 -28.99
N VAL A 90 6.66 -18.20 -28.17
CA VAL A 90 5.29 -18.30 -27.62
C VAL A 90 4.59 -16.96 -27.75
N ARG A 91 3.42 -16.97 -28.39
CA ARG A 91 2.54 -15.80 -28.40
C ARG A 91 1.92 -15.62 -27.02
N CYS A 92 2.21 -14.50 -26.37
CA CYS A 92 1.75 -14.22 -25.01
C CYS A 92 1.66 -12.71 -24.77
N ASP A 93 0.49 -12.24 -24.32
CA ASP A 93 0.39 -10.93 -23.66
C ASP A 93 0.83 -11.09 -22.20
N ILE A 94 2.05 -10.66 -21.88
CA ILE A 94 2.63 -10.82 -20.53
C ILE A 94 1.79 -10.14 -19.43
N GLU A 95 1.00 -9.12 -19.76
CA GLU A 95 0.18 -8.39 -18.79
C GLU A 95 -1.13 -9.14 -18.47
N ARG A 96 -1.62 -9.99 -19.39
CA ARG A 96 -2.98 -10.55 -19.33
C ARG A 96 -3.04 -12.07 -19.32
N ASP A 97 -2.20 -12.73 -20.11
CA ASP A 97 -2.29 -14.16 -20.33
C ASP A 97 -1.73 -14.97 -19.16
N SER A 98 -2.17 -16.22 -19.05
CA SER A 98 -1.59 -17.18 -18.10
C SER A 98 -0.20 -17.64 -18.57
N LEU A 99 0.69 -17.87 -17.61
CA LEU A 99 2.06 -18.36 -17.85
C LEU A 99 2.19 -19.86 -17.56
N ASP A 100 1.09 -20.58 -17.32
CA ASP A 100 1.12 -22.00 -16.91
C ASP A 100 1.70 -22.95 -17.98
N ALA A 101 1.64 -22.56 -19.24
CA ALA A 101 2.21 -23.32 -20.36
C ALA A 101 3.73 -23.10 -20.53
N LEU A 102 4.31 -22.17 -19.77
CA LEU A 102 5.73 -21.85 -19.79
C LEU A 102 6.46 -22.66 -18.72
N HIS A 103 7.79 -22.62 -18.74
CA HIS A 103 8.56 -23.23 -17.66
C HIS A 103 8.23 -22.63 -16.28
N SER A 104 8.35 -23.47 -15.25
CA SER A 104 7.90 -23.14 -13.89
C SER A 104 8.86 -22.21 -13.14
N SER A 105 10.14 -22.22 -13.49
CA SER A 105 11.20 -21.44 -12.83
C SER A 105 12.28 -21.07 -13.84
N TYR A 106 12.89 -19.90 -13.72
CA TYR A 106 13.93 -19.43 -14.62
C TYR A 106 15.14 -18.94 -13.84
N GLU A 107 16.34 -19.25 -14.34
CA GLU A 107 17.59 -18.66 -13.83
C GLU A 107 17.82 -17.25 -14.39
N LEU A 108 17.24 -16.95 -15.55
CA LEU A 108 17.29 -15.63 -16.17
C LEU A 108 15.92 -15.23 -16.72
N ILE A 109 15.46 -14.04 -16.36
CA ILE A 109 14.31 -13.39 -17.01
C ILE A 109 14.81 -12.07 -17.58
N ALA A 110 14.72 -11.89 -18.90
CA ALA A 110 15.26 -10.75 -19.60
C ALA A 110 14.16 -9.91 -20.25
N PHE A 111 14.33 -8.60 -20.15
CA PHE A 111 13.59 -7.61 -20.92
C PHE A 111 14.60 -6.79 -21.71
N ARG A 112 14.71 -7.02 -23.01
CA ARG A 112 15.55 -6.21 -23.87
C ARG A 112 14.69 -5.30 -24.73
N LEU A 113 14.82 -3.99 -24.51
CA LEU A 113 14.09 -2.94 -25.22
C LEU A 113 12.56 -3.07 -25.14
N SER A 114 12.05 -3.90 -24.22
CA SER A 114 10.63 -4.22 -24.10
C SER A 114 9.98 -3.65 -22.84
N TYR A 115 10.74 -3.50 -21.74
CA TYR A 115 10.19 -3.14 -20.44
C TYR A 115 9.48 -1.78 -20.42
N ALA A 116 9.98 -0.79 -21.17
CA ALA A 116 9.36 0.53 -21.27
C ALA A 116 7.92 0.49 -21.81
N PHE A 117 7.58 -0.52 -22.62
CA PHE A 117 6.27 -0.68 -23.24
C PHE A 117 5.24 -1.38 -22.35
N ILE A 118 5.64 -1.95 -21.22
CA ILE A 118 4.74 -2.62 -20.28
C ILE A 118 3.94 -1.57 -19.52
N GLY A 119 2.61 -1.71 -19.51
CA GLY A 119 1.71 -0.83 -18.76
C GLY A 119 1.77 -1.09 -17.25
N ASP A 120 1.42 -2.30 -16.82
CA ASP A 120 1.41 -2.72 -15.42
C ASP A 120 2.72 -3.43 -15.02
N ARG A 121 3.80 -2.65 -15.01
CA ARG A 121 5.16 -3.11 -14.69
C ARG A 121 5.25 -3.78 -13.32
N THR A 122 4.54 -3.25 -12.33
CA THR A 122 4.54 -3.79 -10.96
C THR A 122 3.92 -5.18 -10.90
N ARG A 123 2.77 -5.40 -11.56
CA ARG A 123 2.14 -6.72 -11.60
C ARG A 123 2.96 -7.72 -12.40
N VAL A 124 3.50 -7.33 -13.54
CA VAL A 124 4.35 -8.19 -14.37
C VAL A 124 5.58 -8.65 -13.59
N LEU A 125 6.33 -7.71 -12.96
CA LEU A 125 7.49 -8.07 -12.16
C LEU A 125 7.15 -8.95 -10.96
N ARG A 126 6.02 -8.71 -10.28
CA ARG A 126 5.58 -9.59 -9.17
C ARG A 126 5.39 -11.03 -9.65
N ARG A 127 4.66 -11.23 -10.74
CA ARG A 127 4.39 -12.56 -11.32
C ARG A 127 5.67 -13.26 -11.78
N LEU A 128 6.63 -12.50 -12.31
CA LEU A 128 7.89 -13.06 -12.80
C LEU A 128 8.88 -13.35 -11.67
N ARG A 129 8.87 -12.57 -10.58
CA ARG A 129 9.64 -12.87 -9.36
C ARG A 129 9.26 -14.21 -8.75
N GLU A 130 7.98 -14.57 -8.80
CA GLU A 130 7.48 -15.88 -8.34
C GLU A 130 7.97 -17.06 -9.19
N ARG A 131 8.46 -16.78 -10.40
CA ARG A 131 9.03 -17.75 -11.35
C ARG A 131 10.55 -17.66 -11.44
N LEU A 132 11.19 -16.93 -10.53
CA LEU A 132 12.64 -16.82 -10.51
C LEU A 132 13.22 -17.95 -9.64
N SER A 133 14.14 -18.73 -10.19
CA SER A 133 14.90 -19.73 -9.43
C SER A 133 15.68 -19.04 -8.30
N PRO A 134 15.94 -19.71 -7.16
CA PRO A 134 16.85 -19.18 -6.15
C PRO A 134 18.21 -18.81 -6.77
N GLY A 135 18.67 -17.58 -6.56
CA GLY A 135 19.90 -17.04 -7.18
C GLY A 135 19.77 -16.61 -8.65
N GLY A 136 18.58 -16.73 -9.25
CA GLY A 136 18.29 -16.23 -10.59
C GLY A 136 18.34 -14.71 -10.70
N ALA A 137 18.35 -14.19 -11.92
CA ALA A 137 18.38 -12.77 -12.21
C ALA A 137 17.21 -12.31 -13.08
N VAL A 138 16.74 -11.09 -12.82
CA VAL A 138 16.03 -10.30 -13.83
C VAL A 138 17.01 -9.33 -14.47
N VAL A 139 17.07 -9.32 -15.80
CA VAL A 139 17.87 -8.37 -16.57
C VAL A 139 16.94 -7.43 -17.34
N VAL A 140 17.15 -6.13 -17.20
CA VAL A 140 16.45 -5.11 -18.00
C VAL A 140 17.48 -4.31 -18.77
N ILE A 141 17.41 -4.39 -20.10
CA ILE A 141 18.27 -3.63 -21.01
C ILE A 141 17.39 -2.61 -21.73
N THR A 142 17.58 -1.33 -21.42
CA THR A 142 16.65 -0.28 -21.85
C THR A 142 17.36 1.04 -22.15
N PRO A 143 16.86 1.86 -23.09
CA PRO A 143 17.31 3.23 -23.23
C PRO A 143 17.00 4.04 -21.96
N VAL A 144 17.82 5.05 -21.67
CA VAL A 144 17.59 6.01 -20.59
C VAL A 144 17.01 7.29 -21.19
N ALA A 145 16.02 7.89 -20.51
CA ALA A 145 15.27 9.04 -21.01
C ALA A 145 16.17 10.22 -21.43
N GLU A 146 17.27 10.45 -20.72
CA GLU A 146 18.25 11.51 -21.03
C GLU A 146 19.03 11.26 -22.34
N ALA A 147 19.14 10.00 -22.78
CA ALA A 147 19.89 9.60 -23.96
C ALA A 147 19.02 9.49 -25.22
N VAL A 148 17.71 9.74 -25.12
CA VAL A 148 16.77 9.70 -26.26
C VAL A 148 16.14 11.09 -26.51
N PRO A 149 15.78 11.41 -27.77
CA PRO A 149 14.99 12.60 -28.06
C PRO A 149 13.70 12.68 -27.23
N ALA A 150 13.29 13.88 -26.84
CA ALA A 150 12.17 14.10 -25.92
C ALA A 150 10.82 13.55 -26.43
N ASP A 151 10.62 13.49 -27.74
CA ASP A 151 9.44 12.89 -28.40
C ASP A 151 9.45 11.35 -28.38
N ARG A 152 10.55 10.74 -27.95
CA ARG A 152 10.74 9.28 -27.83
C ARG A 152 10.84 8.80 -26.38
N GLY A 153 10.42 9.60 -25.39
CA GLY A 153 10.48 9.20 -23.98
C GLY A 153 9.75 7.87 -23.66
N GLY A 154 8.68 7.53 -24.41
CA GLY A 154 7.91 6.30 -24.20
C GLY A 154 8.64 4.98 -24.52
N ILE A 155 9.87 5.03 -25.03
CA ILE A 155 10.71 3.85 -25.29
C ILE A 155 11.91 3.73 -24.34
N ALA A 156 11.98 4.60 -23.34
CA ALA A 156 13.09 4.70 -22.40
C ALA A 156 12.55 4.71 -20.96
N LEU A 157 13.45 4.51 -20.00
CA LEU A 157 13.14 4.74 -18.59
C LEU A 157 13.87 5.98 -18.07
N ASP A 158 13.21 6.76 -17.22
CA ASP A 158 13.88 7.79 -16.43
C ASP A 158 14.53 7.24 -15.15
N GLU A 159 15.28 8.08 -14.44
CA GLU A 159 16.00 7.69 -13.22
C GLU A 159 15.06 7.32 -12.07
N GLU A 160 13.85 7.90 -12.00
CA GLU A 160 12.85 7.56 -10.97
C GLU A 160 12.27 6.16 -11.25
N GLU A 161 11.95 5.86 -12.51
CA GLU A 161 11.47 4.55 -12.96
C GLU A 161 12.53 3.46 -12.73
N ILE A 162 13.80 3.73 -13.02
CA ILE A 162 14.93 2.82 -12.75
C ILE A 162 15.09 2.60 -11.24
N ALA A 163 14.99 3.65 -10.43
CA ALA A 163 15.07 3.55 -8.97
C ALA A 163 13.91 2.69 -8.40
N LEU A 164 12.69 2.89 -8.89
CA LEU A 164 11.51 2.10 -8.50
C LEU A 164 11.63 0.62 -8.90
N LEU A 165 12.13 0.35 -10.11
CA LEU A 165 12.43 -1.01 -10.59
C LEU A 165 13.45 -1.71 -9.68
N SER A 166 14.47 -0.98 -9.25
CA SER A 166 15.60 -1.48 -8.44
C SER A 166 15.25 -1.66 -6.96
N ALA A 167 14.32 -0.86 -6.41
CA ALA A 167 14.04 -0.82 -4.97
C ALA A 167 13.50 -2.13 -4.37
N GLY A 168 12.98 -3.05 -5.19
CA GLY A 168 12.42 -4.32 -4.73
C GLY A 168 13.40 -5.49 -4.69
N TRP A 169 14.71 -5.23 -4.72
CA TRP A 169 15.76 -6.25 -4.84
C TRP A 169 16.88 -6.01 -3.82
N HIS A 170 17.46 -7.06 -3.26
CA HIS A 170 18.62 -6.95 -2.37
C HIS A 170 19.88 -6.57 -3.15
N THR A 171 19.97 -7.00 -4.41
CA THR A 171 21.04 -6.62 -5.33
C THR A 171 20.43 -6.03 -6.59
N ALA A 172 20.82 -4.79 -6.89
CA ALA A 172 20.47 -4.09 -8.11
C ALA A 172 21.72 -3.41 -8.65
N GLU A 173 22.29 -3.96 -9.72
CA GLU A 173 23.50 -3.46 -10.37
C GLU A 173 23.12 -2.77 -11.69
N ARG A 174 23.78 -1.65 -11.99
CA ARG A 174 23.60 -0.91 -13.25
C ARG A 174 24.92 -0.82 -13.99
N HIS A 175 24.90 -1.19 -15.26
CA HIS A 175 26.00 -1.10 -16.20
C HIS A 175 25.57 -0.30 -17.44
N ASP A 176 26.53 0.17 -18.24
CA ASP A 176 26.28 0.77 -19.55
C ASP A 176 26.56 -0.27 -20.64
N ALA A 177 25.60 -0.46 -21.55
CA ALA A 177 25.73 -1.29 -22.73
C ALA A 177 25.55 -0.45 -23.99
N ALA A 178 26.61 0.28 -24.37
CA ALA A 178 26.61 1.18 -25.52
C ALA A 178 25.41 2.17 -25.49
N GLY A 179 25.29 2.89 -24.37
CA GLY A 179 24.25 3.91 -24.13
C GLY A 179 22.90 3.35 -23.69
N LEU A 180 22.78 2.04 -23.44
CA LEU A 180 21.63 1.44 -22.76
C LEU A 180 21.96 1.21 -21.29
N ALA A 181 20.99 1.45 -20.41
CA ALA A 181 21.07 0.94 -19.05
C ALA A 181 20.89 -0.57 -19.07
N PHE A 182 21.87 -1.29 -18.53
CA PHE A 182 21.84 -2.73 -18.30
C PHE A 182 21.71 -2.98 -16.81
N LEU A 183 20.52 -3.37 -16.37
CA LEU A 183 20.18 -3.58 -14.97
C LEU A 183 20.18 -5.07 -14.66
N VAL A 184 20.90 -5.49 -13.62
CA VAL A 184 20.88 -6.87 -13.09
C VAL A 184 20.27 -6.85 -11.70
N LEU A 185 19.15 -7.55 -11.54
CA LEU A 185 18.35 -7.53 -10.33
C LEU A 185 18.27 -8.94 -9.75
N ARG A 186 18.68 -9.11 -8.48
CA ARG A 186 18.73 -10.42 -7.81
C ARG A 186 18.16 -10.32 -6.41
N ASP A 187 17.72 -11.47 -5.90
CA ASP A 187 17.21 -11.66 -4.55
C ASP A 187 16.07 -10.67 -4.21
N PRO A 188 14.85 -10.94 -4.72
CA PRO A 188 13.69 -10.09 -4.45
C PRO A 188 13.50 -9.88 -2.94
N VAL A 189 13.28 -8.63 -2.52
CA VAL A 189 13.09 -8.31 -1.10
C VAL A 189 11.78 -8.92 -0.61
N SER A 190 11.88 -9.78 0.40
CA SER A 190 10.75 -10.29 1.19
C SER A 190 10.96 -9.90 2.65
N GLY A 191 10.31 -8.83 3.13
CA GLY A 191 10.50 -8.33 4.49
C GLY A 191 9.60 -7.16 4.88
N PRO A 192 9.61 -6.76 6.17
CA PRO A 192 8.79 -5.66 6.68
C PRO A 192 9.11 -4.35 5.95
N VAL A 193 8.05 -3.64 5.57
CA VAL A 193 8.14 -2.39 4.79
C VAL A 193 8.31 -1.21 5.74
N ALA A 194 9.31 -0.37 5.49
CA ALA A 194 9.41 0.94 6.12
C ALA A 194 8.61 1.97 5.31
N TYR A 195 7.78 2.77 5.98
CA TYR A 195 6.96 3.80 5.36
C TYR A 195 7.62 5.18 5.53
N ARG A 196 7.60 6.00 4.48
CA ARG A 196 8.06 7.39 4.56
C ARG A 196 7.00 8.24 5.27
N GLY A 197 7.40 8.96 6.32
CA GLY A 197 6.58 10.03 6.91
C GLY A 197 6.72 11.34 6.13
N LYS A 198 5.65 12.14 6.06
CA LYS A 198 5.66 13.49 5.47
C LYS A 198 6.05 14.59 6.48
N GLY A 199 6.68 14.22 7.60
CA GLY A 199 6.96 15.11 8.72
C GLY A 199 5.75 15.32 9.65
N ARG A 200 5.87 16.26 10.59
CA ARG A 200 4.81 16.58 11.57
C ARG A 200 3.63 17.28 10.87
N PRO A 201 2.40 16.76 10.96
CA PRO A 201 1.23 17.43 10.38
C PRO A 201 0.87 18.71 11.17
N SER A 202 0.12 19.61 10.53
CA SER A 202 -0.51 20.73 11.22
C SER A 202 -1.67 20.23 12.11
N PRO A 203 -1.80 20.73 13.36
CA PRO A 203 -2.95 20.42 14.20
C PRO A 203 -4.19 21.09 13.62
N HIS A 204 -5.16 20.30 13.16
CA HIS A 204 -6.35 20.77 12.44
C HIS A 204 -7.66 20.23 13.03
N ALA A 205 -7.60 19.46 14.11
CA ALA A 205 -8.77 18.91 14.78
C ALA A 205 -8.53 18.78 16.28
N LEU A 206 -9.59 18.91 17.06
CA LEU A 206 -9.62 18.50 18.46
C LEU A 206 -10.01 17.02 18.55
N THR A 207 -9.22 16.21 19.24
CA THR A 207 -9.52 14.79 19.48
C THR A 207 -9.71 14.54 20.97
N GLY A 208 -10.79 13.86 21.33
CA GLY A 208 -11.04 13.44 22.72
C GLY A 208 -11.87 12.17 22.83
N ALA A 209 -12.03 11.70 24.06
CA ALA A 209 -12.88 10.57 24.41
C ALA A 209 -13.88 10.98 25.49
N GLY A 210 -15.16 10.68 25.28
CA GLY A 210 -16.21 10.81 26.31
C GLY A 210 -16.54 9.44 26.87
N VAL A 211 -16.61 9.33 28.19
CA VAL A 211 -16.65 8.05 28.91
C VAL A 211 -18.01 7.83 29.57
N VAL A 212 -18.71 6.77 29.18
CA VAL A 212 -19.94 6.32 29.84
C VAL A 212 -19.60 5.17 30.77
N VAL A 213 -19.85 5.38 32.06
CA VAL A 213 -19.81 4.37 33.12
C VAL A 213 -21.20 4.25 33.74
N THR A 214 -21.57 3.04 34.13
CA THR A 214 -22.83 2.79 34.86
C THR A 214 -22.55 2.04 36.15
N ASP A 215 -23.19 2.45 37.24
CA ASP A 215 -23.13 1.70 38.52
C ASP A 215 -23.91 0.37 38.42
N GLU A 216 -23.92 -0.41 39.50
CA GLU A 216 -24.64 -1.70 39.54
C GLU A 216 -26.16 -1.55 39.39
N ALA A 217 -26.71 -0.38 39.70
CA ALA A 217 -28.13 -0.07 39.54
C ALA A 217 -28.47 0.45 38.13
N GLY A 218 -27.46 0.66 37.27
CA GLY A 218 -27.62 1.13 35.90
C GLY A 218 -27.68 2.66 35.78
N HIS A 219 -27.38 3.41 36.83
CA HIS A 219 -27.29 4.87 36.77
C HIS A 219 -26.01 5.30 36.04
N VAL A 220 -26.06 6.41 35.31
CA VAL A 220 -24.90 6.97 34.60
C VAL A 220 -24.23 8.07 35.42
N LEU A 221 -22.90 8.11 35.42
CA LEU A 221 -22.13 9.16 36.09
C LEU A 221 -22.08 10.43 35.24
N LEU A 222 -22.48 11.57 35.81
CA LEU A 222 -22.31 12.89 35.20
C LEU A 222 -21.70 13.88 36.18
N GLY A 223 -20.83 14.74 35.65
CA GLY A 223 -20.15 15.81 36.37
C GLY A 223 -20.86 17.13 36.15
N ARG A 224 -21.11 17.86 37.23
CA ARG A 224 -21.63 19.22 37.19
C ARG A 224 -20.45 20.18 37.00
N SER A 225 -20.25 20.71 35.81
CA SER A 225 -19.16 21.65 35.53
C SER A 225 -19.35 22.98 36.27
N ARG A 226 -18.25 23.70 36.53
CA ARG A 226 -18.28 25.08 37.07
C ARG A 226 -19.01 26.07 36.17
N LYS A 227 -19.22 25.73 34.88
CA LYS A 227 -19.89 26.58 33.89
C LYS A 227 -21.40 26.41 33.84
N GLY A 228 -21.98 25.52 34.63
CA GLY A 228 -23.43 25.35 34.58
C GLY A 228 -23.90 24.21 33.66
N THR A 229 -23.01 23.37 33.14
CA THR A 229 -23.37 22.19 32.33
C THR A 229 -23.19 20.85 33.05
N TRP A 230 -23.86 19.81 32.56
CA TRP A 230 -23.61 18.41 32.89
C TRP A 230 -22.75 17.75 31.81
N GLU A 231 -21.71 17.01 32.21
CA GLU A 231 -20.80 16.37 31.27
C GLU A 231 -20.36 14.96 31.72
N LEU A 232 -20.05 14.10 30.76
CA LEU A 232 -19.42 12.81 31.04
C LEU A 232 -17.96 13.05 31.43
N PRO A 233 -17.35 12.14 32.20
CA PRO A 233 -15.89 12.10 32.31
C PRO A 233 -15.25 12.02 30.93
N GLY A 234 -14.11 12.67 30.74
CA GLY A 234 -13.33 12.53 29.53
C GLY A 234 -12.67 13.81 29.04
N GLY A 235 -11.60 13.63 28.28
CA GLY A 235 -10.75 14.73 27.86
C GLY A 235 -10.07 14.49 26.52
N LYS A 236 -8.97 15.19 26.30
CA LYS A 236 -8.25 15.22 25.03
C LYS A 236 -7.29 14.04 24.95
N ASN A 237 -7.10 13.52 23.75
CA ASN A 237 -6.05 12.53 23.51
C ASN A 237 -4.67 13.17 23.49
N ASP A 238 -3.70 12.50 24.11
CA ASP A 238 -2.28 12.76 23.90
C ASP A 238 -1.74 12.07 22.63
N GLY A 239 -0.64 12.59 22.08
CA GLY A 239 -0.15 12.24 20.75
C GLY A 239 0.35 10.80 20.54
N GLY A 240 0.30 9.95 21.57
CA GLY A 240 0.75 8.55 21.50
C GLY A 240 -0.26 7.53 22.01
N GLU A 241 -1.41 7.97 22.53
CA GLU A 241 -2.40 7.09 23.15
C GLU A 241 -3.60 6.84 22.23
N SER A 242 -4.22 5.68 22.38
CA SER A 242 -5.51 5.34 21.80
C SER A 242 -6.66 6.04 22.51
N PHE A 243 -7.85 6.09 21.89
CA PHE A 243 -9.06 6.58 22.55
C PHE A 243 -9.45 5.80 23.81
N VAL A 244 -9.10 4.52 23.88
CA VAL A 244 -9.34 3.69 25.07
C VAL A 244 -8.40 4.09 26.20
N GLU A 245 -7.12 4.28 25.90
CA GLU A 245 -6.13 4.72 26.89
C GLU A 245 -6.48 6.11 27.42
N ALA A 246 -6.83 7.06 26.53
CA ALA A 246 -7.31 8.39 26.92
C ALA A 246 -8.54 8.30 27.83
N ALA A 247 -9.56 7.51 27.46
CA ALA A 247 -10.77 7.36 28.27
C ALA A 247 -10.49 6.81 29.68
N VAL A 248 -9.63 5.80 29.80
CA VAL A 248 -9.29 5.21 31.11
C VAL A 248 -8.50 6.19 31.96
N ARG A 249 -7.53 6.89 31.37
CA ARG A 249 -6.72 7.91 32.04
C ARG A 249 -7.59 9.06 32.56
N GLU A 250 -8.40 9.66 31.70
CA GLU A 250 -9.28 10.79 32.05
C GLU A 250 -10.32 10.40 33.10
N LEU A 251 -10.88 9.18 33.01
CA LEU A 251 -11.79 8.66 34.03
C LEU A 251 -11.11 8.60 35.41
N GLU A 252 -9.87 8.12 35.48
CA GLU A 252 -9.10 8.07 36.73
C GLU A 252 -8.72 9.47 37.23
N GLU A 253 -8.22 10.32 36.34
CA GLU A 253 -7.76 11.68 36.66
C GLU A 253 -8.89 12.56 37.19
N GLU A 254 -10.07 12.55 36.57
CA GLU A 254 -11.18 13.45 36.91
C GLU A 254 -12.05 12.93 38.09
N THR A 255 -12.24 11.61 38.17
CA THR A 255 -13.20 10.97 39.08
C THR A 255 -12.55 10.10 40.16
N GLY A 256 -11.31 9.64 39.96
CA GLY A 256 -10.68 8.63 40.79
C GLY A 256 -11.17 7.20 40.55
N LEU A 257 -12.06 6.96 39.58
CA LEU A 257 -12.48 5.62 39.18
C LEU A 257 -11.42 4.98 38.29
N THR A 258 -11.02 3.76 38.64
CA THR A 258 -9.99 3.02 37.90
C THR A 258 -10.64 1.94 37.03
N ALA A 259 -10.23 1.85 35.77
CA ALA A 259 -10.72 0.85 34.82
C ALA A 259 -9.55 0.20 34.08
N ARG A 260 -9.72 -1.03 33.59
CA ARG A 260 -8.74 -1.62 32.67
C ARG A 260 -9.10 -1.24 31.24
N ALA A 261 -8.11 -1.05 30.38
CA ALA A 261 -8.34 -0.87 28.94
C ALA A 261 -9.18 -2.02 28.34
N ALA A 262 -9.01 -3.25 28.85
CA ALA A 262 -9.80 -4.41 28.46
C ALA A 262 -11.28 -4.35 28.85
N ASP A 263 -11.67 -3.44 29.74
CA ASP A 263 -13.05 -3.19 30.18
C ASP A 263 -13.66 -1.94 29.52
N ALA A 264 -12.91 -1.26 28.64
CA ALA A 264 -13.35 -0.09 27.88
C ALA A 264 -13.57 -0.44 26.40
N ARG A 265 -14.65 0.07 25.80
CA ARG A 265 -15.01 -0.18 24.39
C ARG A 265 -15.38 1.12 23.71
N VAL A 266 -14.74 1.41 22.58
CA VAL A 266 -15.18 2.50 21.70
C VAL A 266 -16.37 2.00 20.89
N LEU A 267 -17.53 2.65 21.04
CA LEU A 267 -18.77 2.26 20.35
C LEU A 267 -18.99 3.03 19.05
N ALA A 268 -18.50 4.27 18.98
CA ALA A 268 -18.54 5.08 17.79
C ALA A 268 -17.48 6.18 17.83
N ILE A 269 -17.11 6.67 16.65
CA ILE A 269 -16.45 7.96 16.49
C ILE A 269 -17.50 8.98 16.07
N LEU A 270 -17.51 10.11 16.74
CA LEU A 270 -18.41 11.23 16.51
C LEU A 270 -17.60 12.40 15.96
N MET A 271 -18.05 13.04 14.90
CA MET A 271 -17.39 14.20 14.33
C MET A 271 -18.39 15.34 14.12
N ASP A 272 -18.10 16.46 14.76
CA ASP A 272 -18.80 17.73 14.57
C ASP A 272 -17.80 18.86 14.30
N ALA A 273 -18.32 20.08 14.21
CA ALA A 273 -17.50 21.28 14.07
C ALA A 273 -18.01 22.36 15.03
N VAL A 274 -17.09 23.01 15.73
CA VAL A 274 -17.38 24.14 16.60
C VAL A 274 -16.44 25.28 16.21
N ASP A 275 -17.01 26.45 15.92
CA ASP A 275 -16.26 27.65 15.50
C ASP A 275 -15.29 27.40 14.33
N GLY A 276 -15.68 26.53 13.40
CA GLY A 276 -14.87 26.16 12.23
C GLY A 276 -13.75 25.14 12.51
N MET A 277 -13.62 24.67 13.75
CA MET A 277 -12.67 23.62 14.14
C MET A 277 -13.37 22.26 14.16
N PRO A 278 -12.91 21.27 13.38
CA PRO A 278 -13.33 19.88 13.51
C PRO A 278 -13.06 19.36 14.92
N ARG A 279 -14.06 18.69 15.51
CA ARG A 279 -13.90 17.97 16.75
C ARG A 279 -14.32 16.52 16.55
N VAL A 280 -13.45 15.62 17.01
CA VAL A 280 -13.60 14.18 16.94
C VAL A 280 -13.66 13.64 18.36
N THR A 281 -14.79 13.05 18.72
CA THR A 281 -15.03 12.46 20.03
C THR A 281 -15.25 10.96 19.89
N ALA A 282 -14.43 10.15 20.55
CA ALA A 282 -14.71 8.74 20.73
C ALA A 282 -15.76 8.55 21.83
N ALA A 283 -16.85 7.84 21.51
CA ALA A 283 -17.84 7.41 22.48
C ALA A 283 -17.35 6.11 23.13
N VAL A 284 -16.84 6.19 24.35
CA VAL A 284 -16.26 5.04 25.06
C VAL A 284 -17.21 4.60 26.17
N ARG A 285 -17.52 3.31 26.22
CA ARG A 285 -18.25 2.69 27.33
C ARG A 285 -17.30 1.84 28.14
N VAL A 286 -17.26 2.08 29.45
CA VAL A 286 -16.52 1.27 30.42
C VAL A 286 -17.52 0.35 31.11
N VAL A 287 -17.28 -0.96 31.02
CA VAL A 287 -18.17 -2.00 31.57
C VAL A 287 -17.67 -2.59 32.90
N GLY A 288 -16.48 -2.19 33.34
CA GLY A 288 -15.91 -2.59 34.64
C GLY A 288 -14.97 -1.52 35.17
N PHE A 289 -15.19 -1.10 36.41
CA PHE A 289 -14.36 -0.13 37.12
C PHE A 289 -14.31 -0.44 38.63
N CYS A 290 -13.36 0.18 39.34
CA CYS A 290 -13.22 0.11 40.78
C CYS A 290 -13.09 1.52 41.38
N GLY A 291 -13.69 1.74 42.55
CA GLY A 291 -13.60 2.98 43.31
C GLY A 291 -14.93 3.70 43.46
N GLU A 292 -14.90 4.82 44.17
CA GLU A 292 -16.03 5.73 44.33
C GLU A 292 -15.68 7.07 43.68
N PRO A 293 -16.62 7.70 42.94
CA PRO A 293 -16.33 8.94 42.26
C PRO A 293 -16.11 10.07 43.27
N ALA A 294 -15.02 10.80 43.09
CA ALA A 294 -14.65 11.96 43.88
C ALA A 294 -14.19 13.09 42.96
N VAL A 295 -14.42 14.34 43.36
CA VAL A 295 -13.92 15.50 42.60
C VAL A 295 -12.41 15.58 42.76
N ARG A 296 -11.67 15.30 41.69
CA ARG A 296 -10.20 15.41 41.66
C ARG A 296 -9.72 16.75 41.08
N GLU A 297 -10.53 17.37 40.23
CA GLU A 297 -10.28 18.65 39.57
C GLU A 297 -11.34 19.70 39.98
N PRO A 298 -11.26 20.23 41.22
CA PRO A 298 -12.30 21.10 41.79
C PRO A 298 -12.48 22.43 41.05
N GLU A 299 -11.51 22.84 40.24
CA GLU A 299 -11.56 24.02 39.37
C GLU A 299 -12.38 23.81 38.10
N LEU A 300 -12.60 22.56 37.67
CA LEU A 300 -13.41 22.22 36.49
C LEU A 300 -14.77 21.68 36.87
N ILE A 301 -14.81 20.75 37.84
CA ILE A 301 -16.02 20.04 38.26
C ILE A 301 -16.43 20.45 39.67
N HIS A 302 -17.71 20.78 39.84
CA HIS A 302 -18.30 21.10 41.14
C HIS A 302 -18.63 19.83 41.94
N ARG A 303 -19.18 18.80 41.29
CA ARG A 303 -19.54 17.50 41.88
C ARG A 303 -19.84 16.46 40.82
N TRP A 304 -19.75 15.19 41.20
CA TRP A 304 -20.15 14.03 40.41
C TRP A 304 -21.44 13.43 40.98
N GLU A 305 -22.39 13.06 40.12
CA GLU A 305 -23.68 12.47 40.49
C GLU A 305 -24.03 11.29 39.58
N TRP A 306 -24.66 10.27 40.18
CA TRP A 306 -25.27 9.16 39.47
C TRP A 306 -26.72 9.51 39.13
N HIS A 307 -27.08 9.40 37.84
CA HIS A 307 -28.41 9.73 37.34
C HIS A 307 -29.10 8.51 36.73
N ASP A 308 -30.41 8.38 36.97
CA ASP A 308 -31.23 7.46 36.18
C ASP A 308 -31.24 7.90 34.71
N ILE A 309 -31.01 6.93 33.82
CA ILE A 309 -31.00 7.13 32.38
C ILE A 309 -32.35 7.73 31.93
N ALA A 310 -33.46 7.31 32.54
CA ALA A 310 -34.80 7.78 32.22
C ALA A 310 -35.01 9.26 32.55
N ASP A 311 -34.21 9.84 33.46
CA ASP A 311 -34.30 11.23 33.86
C ASP A 311 -33.49 12.17 32.97
N LEU A 312 -32.49 11.66 32.21
CA LEU A 312 -31.63 12.50 31.36
C LEU A 312 -32.39 13.44 30.41
N PRO A 313 -33.51 13.04 29.78
CA PRO A 313 -34.30 13.95 28.94
C PRO A 313 -34.84 15.19 29.68
N THR A 314 -35.04 15.11 31.00
CA THR A 314 -35.61 16.20 31.80
C THR A 314 -34.66 17.39 31.98
N PHE A 315 -33.35 17.17 31.80
CA PHE A 315 -32.30 18.19 31.89
C PHE A 315 -31.37 18.18 30.67
N ALA A 316 -31.83 17.64 29.54
CA ALA A 316 -31.04 17.52 28.31
C ALA A 316 -30.48 18.85 27.80
N ALA A 317 -31.19 19.96 28.06
CA ALA A 317 -30.76 21.31 27.69
C ALA A 317 -29.48 21.77 28.43
N ASP A 318 -29.17 21.17 29.58
CA ASP A 318 -27.97 21.47 30.37
C ASP A 318 -26.80 20.53 30.07
N LEU A 319 -26.99 19.52 29.20
CA LEU A 319 -25.92 18.60 28.81
C LEU A 319 -24.93 19.28 27.86
N PHE A 320 -23.64 19.08 28.13
CA PHE A 320 -22.60 19.42 27.18
C PHE A 320 -22.78 18.60 25.89
N THR A 321 -22.81 19.26 24.74
CA THR A 321 -23.20 18.66 23.45
C THR A 321 -22.43 17.37 23.10
N PRO A 322 -21.08 17.31 23.22
CA PRO A 322 -20.35 16.04 23.04
C PRO A 322 -20.82 14.92 23.95
N SER A 323 -21.04 15.21 25.24
CA SER A 323 -21.53 14.25 26.23
C SER A 323 -22.91 13.73 25.84
N ALA A 324 -23.81 14.61 25.38
CA ALA A 324 -25.13 14.24 24.89
C ALA A 324 -25.05 13.31 23.67
N HIS A 325 -24.15 13.56 22.73
CA HIS A 325 -23.94 12.67 21.59
C HIS A 325 -23.40 11.30 22.01
N VAL A 326 -22.45 11.25 22.94
CA VAL A 326 -21.91 10.00 23.47
C VAL A 326 -22.98 9.19 24.21
N LEU A 327 -23.81 9.84 25.04
CA LEU A 327 -24.96 9.19 25.70
C LEU A 327 -25.93 8.59 24.66
N ASN A 328 -26.23 9.32 23.59
CA ASN A 328 -27.09 8.84 22.50
C ASN A 328 -26.44 7.75 21.61
N VAL A 329 -25.12 7.54 21.73
CA VAL A 329 -24.47 6.35 21.14
C VAL A 329 -24.81 5.11 21.96
N VAL A 330 -24.73 5.20 23.29
CA VAL A 330 -25.00 4.09 24.23
C VAL A 330 -26.49 3.77 24.30
N TRP A 331 -27.34 4.80 24.32
CA TRP A 331 -28.79 4.69 24.35
C TRP A 331 -29.41 5.48 23.19
N PRO A 332 -29.46 4.89 21.99
CA PRO A 332 -30.02 5.55 20.81
C PRO A 332 -31.48 5.98 21.00
N GLY A 333 -31.76 7.24 20.71
CA GLY A 333 -33.10 7.82 20.81
C GLY A 333 -33.45 8.34 22.21
N LEU A 334 -32.51 8.29 23.17
CA LEU A 334 -32.73 8.80 24.52
C LEU A 334 -32.95 10.32 24.53
N LEU A 335 -32.14 11.05 23.77
CA LEU A 335 -32.15 12.51 23.76
C LEU A 335 -32.75 13.02 22.43
N PRO A 336 -33.89 13.74 22.46
CA PRO A 336 -34.47 14.31 21.26
C PRO A 336 -33.68 15.53 20.76
N ASP A 337 -33.81 15.86 19.48
CA ASP A 337 -33.37 17.12 18.87
C ASP A 337 -31.90 17.50 19.09
N LEU A 338 -31.00 16.50 19.18
CA LEU A 338 -29.57 16.76 19.27
C LEU A 338 -29.03 17.49 18.02
N PRO A 339 -28.02 18.37 18.18
CA PRO A 339 -27.35 19.02 17.04
C PRO A 339 -26.81 18.00 16.01
N PRO A 340 -26.61 18.40 14.74
CA PRO A 340 -26.04 17.49 13.75
C PRO A 340 -24.64 17.00 14.12
N VAL A 341 -24.41 15.69 14.04
CA VAL A 341 -23.11 15.05 14.22
C VAL A 341 -22.93 13.92 13.20
N HIS A 342 -21.73 13.79 12.64
CA HIS A 342 -21.38 12.62 11.84
C HIS A 342 -21.03 11.46 12.78
N ARG A 343 -21.78 10.35 12.69
CA ARG A 343 -21.56 9.16 13.52
C ARG A 343 -20.98 8.03 12.67
N TYR A 344 -19.83 7.52 13.12
CA TYR A 344 -19.16 6.35 12.55
C TYR A 344 -19.22 5.22 13.59
N PRO A 345 -20.22 4.33 13.52
CA PRO A 345 -20.34 3.22 14.47
C PRO A 345 -19.19 2.23 14.26
N LEU A 346 -18.72 1.64 15.36
CA LEU A 346 -17.75 0.55 15.34
C LEU A 346 -18.51 -0.77 15.52
N ALA A 347 -18.18 -1.76 14.69
CA ALA A 347 -18.86 -3.06 14.61
C ALA A 347 -18.43 -4.02 15.72
#